data_AF-A0A4V3EIP6-F1
#
_entry.id   AF-A0A4V3EIP6-F1
#
_cell.length_a   1.000
_cell.length_b   1.000
_cell.length_c   1.000
_cell.angle_alpha   90.00
_cell.angle_beta   90.00
_cell.angle_gamma   90.00
#
_symmetry.space_group_name_H-M   'P 1'
#
loop_
_entity.id
_entity.type
_entity.pdbx_description
1 polymer ?
#
loop_
_entity_poly.entity_id
_entity_poly.type
_entity_poly.pdbx_seq_one_letter_code
_entity_poly.pdbx_strand_id
1 'polypeptide(L)'
;MAKSSSSPPPTGPEPLDVGDRDDGATLGRVNPHDGAPAPSADPAAAPTSPGAEPVAETADGPQTPAPVGPDEAPDPLDLERIGRDLDGVEAALRRLDDGTYWSDEVTGEALPDELLAADPVARRVEG
;
A
#
# COMPACT_ATOMS: atom_id res chain seq x y z
N MET A 1 66.66 40.05 24.20
CA MET A 1 66.01 39.11 25.13
C MET A 1 64.51 39.35 25.15
N ALA A 2 63.72 38.39 24.68
CA ALA A 2 62.41 37.98 25.22
C ALA A 2 61.96 36.75 24.41
N LYS A 3 61.81 35.60 25.08
CA LYS A 3 61.28 34.37 24.51
C LYS A 3 59.76 34.47 24.53
N SER A 4 59.09 34.53 23.37
CA SER A 4 57.63 34.35 23.31
C SER A 4 57.32 32.86 23.26
N SER A 5 56.73 32.39 24.35
CA SER A 5 56.13 31.06 24.49
C SER A 5 54.86 31.01 23.65
N SER A 6 54.81 30.14 22.64
CA SER A 6 53.60 29.86 21.88
C SER A 6 52.81 28.80 22.66
N SER A 7 51.71 29.20 23.29
CA SER A 7 50.75 28.29 23.93
C SER A 7 49.52 28.21 23.02
N PRO A 8 49.01 27.02 22.68
CA PRO A 8 47.82 26.90 21.84
C PRO A 8 46.57 27.44 22.57
N PRO A 9 45.55 27.92 21.83
CA PRO A 9 44.30 28.38 22.44
C PRO A 9 43.54 27.23 23.13
N PRO A 10 42.69 27.52 24.12
CA PRO A 10 41.86 26.51 24.76
C PRO A 10 40.88 25.90 23.74
N THR A 11 40.84 24.57 23.69
CA THR A 11 39.80 23.78 23.04
C THR A 11 38.44 24.26 23.55
N GLY A 12 37.68 24.93 22.68
CA GLY A 12 36.28 25.26 22.93
C GLY A 12 35.42 23.99 23.02
N PRO A 13 34.23 24.08 23.64
CA PRO A 13 33.35 22.93 23.81
C PRO A 13 32.95 22.34 22.45
N GLU A 14 32.88 21.01 22.42
CA GLU A 14 32.50 20.16 21.29
C GLU A 14 31.23 20.66 20.56
N PRO A 15 31.08 20.36 19.26
CA PRO A 15 29.89 20.74 18.51
C PRO A 15 28.65 20.23 19.24
N LEU A 16 27.70 21.15 19.45
CA LEU A 16 26.35 20.82 19.83
C LEU A 16 25.87 19.73 18.87
N ASP A 17 25.53 18.59 19.45
CA ASP A 17 24.72 17.54 18.86
C ASP A 17 23.61 18.21 18.04
N VAL A 18 23.69 18.10 16.71
CA VAL A 18 22.57 18.39 15.80
C VAL A 18 21.60 17.20 15.93
N GLY A 19 21.10 17.04 17.15
CA GLY A 19 19.98 16.22 17.53
C GLY A 19 18.75 17.11 17.56
N ASP A 20 18.42 17.69 16.40
CA ASP A 20 17.06 18.15 16.14
C ASP A 20 16.78 17.80 14.69
N ARG A 21 16.40 16.53 14.49
CA ARG A 21 15.57 16.22 13.34
C ARG A 21 14.31 17.05 13.55
N ASP A 22 14.22 18.16 12.84
CA ASP A 22 12.96 18.59 12.26
C ASP A 22 12.46 17.42 11.40
N ASP A 23 11.99 16.35 12.04
CA ASP A 23 10.97 15.48 11.49
C ASP A 23 9.71 16.35 11.49
N GLY A 24 9.72 17.36 10.61
CA GLY A 24 8.53 18.04 10.18
C GLY A 24 7.59 16.93 9.78
N ALA A 25 6.64 16.65 10.66
CA ALA A 25 5.58 15.70 10.43
C ALA A 25 4.91 16.15 9.15
N THR A 26 5.37 15.58 8.04
CA THR A 26 4.49 15.19 6.98
C THR A 26 3.38 14.49 7.74
N LEU A 27 2.23 15.14 7.83
CA LEU A 27 0.98 14.44 7.98
C LEU A 27 0.90 13.61 6.70
N GLY A 28 1.71 12.54 6.62
CA GLY A 28 1.54 11.44 5.72
C GLY A 28 0.10 11.10 5.94
N ARG A 29 -0.71 11.37 4.93
CA ARG A 29 -2.14 11.18 4.98
C ARG A 29 -2.32 9.71 5.30
N VAL A 30 -2.50 9.44 6.59
CA VAL A 30 -2.53 8.10 7.13
C VAL A 30 -3.63 7.37 6.40
N ASN A 31 -3.31 6.18 5.92
CA ASN A 31 -4.34 5.27 5.48
C ASN A 31 -5.37 5.19 6.62
N PRO A 32 -6.66 5.46 6.41
CA PRO A 32 -7.65 5.28 7.48
C PRO A 32 -7.63 3.83 8.02
N HIS A 33 -7.11 2.88 7.22
CA HIS A 33 -6.82 1.50 7.65
C HIS A 33 -5.46 1.31 8.36
N ASP A 34 -4.58 2.31 8.46
CA ASP A 34 -3.31 2.23 9.19
C ASP A 34 -3.53 2.01 10.70
N GLY A 35 -4.69 2.45 11.20
CA GLY A 35 -5.15 2.21 12.57
C GLY A 35 -5.91 0.89 12.78
N ALA A 36 -6.26 0.17 11.70
CA ALA A 36 -6.67 -1.21 11.83
C ALA A 36 -5.41 -2.01 12.18
N PRO A 37 -5.45 -2.95 13.15
CA PRO A 37 -4.29 -3.81 13.35
C PRO A 37 -4.01 -4.47 12.00
N ALA A 38 -2.83 -4.19 11.41
CA ALA A 38 -2.26 -5.13 10.46
C ALA A 38 -2.41 -6.51 11.12
N PRO A 39 -2.88 -7.56 10.44
CA PRO A 39 -2.84 -8.88 11.03
C PRO A 39 -1.39 -9.09 11.46
N SER A 40 -1.13 -9.09 12.78
CA SER A 40 0.22 -9.14 13.30
C SER A 40 0.85 -10.42 12.77
N ALA A 41 1.63 -10.28 11.70
CA ALA A 41 2.55 -11.29 11.26
C ALA A 41 3.68 -11.24 12.28
N ASP A 42 3.51 -12.00 13.35
CA ASP A 42 4.55 -12.27 14.33
C ASP A 42 5.80 -12.80 13.59
N PRO A 43 6.96 -12.11 13.63
CA PRO A 43 8.15 -12.54 12.89
C PRO A 43 8.87 -13.72 13.56
N ALA A 44 8.44 -14.17 14.75
CA ALA A 44 8.94 -15.34 15.45
C ALA A 44 8.02 -16.56 15.32
N ALA A 45 6.80 -16.40 14.80
CA ALA A 45 6.05 -17.48 14.17
C ALA A 45 6.69 -17.77 12.81
N ALA A 46 7.84 -18.44 12.82
CA ALA A 46 8.13 -19.37 11.74
C ALA A 46 6.84 -20.15 11.50
N PRO A 47 6.35 -20.31 10.26
CA PRO A 47 5.32 -21.29 10.02
C PRO A 47 5.95 -22.63 10.34
N THR A 48 5.83 -23.08 11.59
CA THR A 48 5.80 -24.50 11.87
C THR A 48 4.63 -24.95 11.02
N SER A 49 4.93 -25.54 9.86
CA SER A 49 3.93 -26.23 9.06
C SER A 49 3.13 -27.08 10.05
N PRO A 50 1.86 -26.76 10.34
CA PRO A 50 1.04 -27.75 10.97
C PRO A 50 1.06 -28.91 9.97
N GLY A 51 1.46 -30.08 10.47
CA GLY A 51 1.48 -31.29 9.67
C GLY A 51 0.20 -31.36 8.85
N ALA A 52 0.35 -31.76 7.60
CA ALA A 52 -0.75 -32.06 6.70
C ALA A 52 -1.66 -33.11 7.33
N GLU A 53 -2.58 -32.69 8.18
CA GLU A 53 -3.83 -33.39 8.42
C GLU A 53 -4.61 -33.22 7.12
N PRO A 54 -5.01 -34.32 6.43
CA PRO A 54 -5.84 -34.21 5.24
C PRO A 54 -7.21 -33.73 5.71
N VAL A 55 -7.39 -32.42 5.79
CA VAL A 55 -8.70 -31.80 5.81
C VAL A 55 -9.38 -32.31 4.55
N ALA A 56 -10.43 -33.12 4.75
CA ALA A 56 -11.24 -33.66 3.70
C ALA A 56 -11.59 -32.51 2.76
N GLU A 57 -11.05 -32.63 1.55
CA GLU A 57 -11.40 -31.88 0.38
C GLU A 57 -12.93 -31.87 0.27
N THR A 58 -13.60 -30.87 0.82
CA THR A 58 -14.81 -30.38 0.18
C THR A 58 -14.33 -29.87 -1.15
N ALA A 59 -14.35 -30.77 -2.12
CA ALA A 59 -14.03 -30.54 -3.51
C ALA A 59 -14.96 -29.44 -4.02
N ASP A 60 -14.57 -28.19 -3.84
CA ASP A 60 -14.60 -27.28 -4.98
C ASP A 60 -13.27 -27.53 -5.69
N GLY A 61 -13.25 -28.62 -6.47
CA GLY A 61 -12.21 -28.82 -7.47
C GLY A 61 -12.22 -27.63 -8.45
N PRO A 62 -11.33 -27.58 -9.46
CA PRO A 62 -11.53 -26.62 -10.53
C PRO A 62 -12.97 -26.77 -11.02
N GLN A 63 -13.81 -25.75 -10.80
CA GLN A 63 -15.08 -25.65 -11.50
C GLN A 63 -14.71 -25.52 -12.96
N THR A 64 -14.52 -26.67 -13.60
CA THR A 64 -14.56 -26.77 -15.05
C THR A 64 -15.98 -26.30 -15.34
N PRO A 65 -16.16 -25.13 -15.96
CA PRO A 65 -17.49 -24.71 -16.35
C PRO A 65 -18.09 -25.90 -17.11
N ALA A 66 -19.30 -26.32 -16.74
CA ALA A 66 -19.99 -27.37 -17.47
C ALA A 66 -19.89 -27.02 -18.96
N PRO A 67 -19.57 -27.99 -19.84
CA PRO A 67 -19.38 -27.69 -21.25
C PRO A 67 -20.67 -27.02 -21.75
N VAL A 68 -20.59 -25.72 -22.01
CA VAL A 68 -21.60 -24.98 -22.73
C VAL A 68 -21.86 -25.77 -24.01
N GLY A 69 -23.14 -26.09 -24.26
CA GLY A 69 -23.52 -26.81 -25.46
C GLY A 69 -23.00 -26.08 -26.72
N PRO A 70 -22.85 -26.77 -27.86
CA PRO A 70 -22.23 -26.21 -29.08
C PRO A 70 -23.00 -25.05 -29.76
N ASP A 71 -23.93 -24.40 -29.05
CA ASP A 71 -24.81 -23.33 -29.54
C ASP A 71 -24.84 -22.14 -28.56
N GLU A 72 -23.70 -21.80 -27.97
CA GLU A 72 -23.52 -20.49 -27.33
C GLU A 72 -22.19 -19.95 -27.85
N ALA A 73 -22.23 -19.37 -29.06
CA ALA A 73 -21.11 -18.55 -29.50
C ALA A 73 -20.98 -17.44 -28.45
N PRO A 74 -19.85 -17.35 -27.73
CA PRO A 74 -19.68 -16.32 -26.71
C PRO A 74 -19.93 -14.97 -27.37
N ASP A 75 -20.70 -14.11 -26.71
CA ASP A 75 -20.83 -12.71 -27.11
C ASP A 75 -19.42 -12.17 -27.42
N PRO A 76 -19.22 -11.46 -28.54
CA PRO A 76 -17.91 -10.97 -28.91
C PRO A 76 -17.36 -10.11 -27.76
N LEU A 77 -16.23 -10.52 -27.20
CA LEU A 77 -15.59 -9.83 -26.10
C LEU A 77 -15.28 -8.38 -26.48
N ASP A 78 -15.78 -7.43 -25.70
CA ASP A 78 -15.44 -6.02 -25.84
C ASP A 78 -14.05 -5.77 -25.25
N LEU A 79 -13.03 -5.93 -26.09
CA LEU A 79 -11.63 -5.77 -25.70
C LEU A 79 -11.28 -4.32 -25.34
N GLU A 80 -11.97 -3.32 -25.90
CA GLU A 80 -11.71 -1.92 -25.55
C GLU A 80 -12.20 -1.60 -24.15
N ARG A 81 -13.40 -2.10 -23.79
CA ARG A 81 -13.89 -1.98 -22.42
C ARG A 81 -12.94 -2.67 -21.44
N ILE A 82 -12.56 -3.92 -21.72
CA ILE A 82 -11.62 -4.68 -20.87
C ILE A 82 -10.29 -3.93 -20.73
N GLY A 83 -9.75 -3.37 -21.81
CA GLY A 83 -8.53 -2.58 -21.78
C GLY A 83 -8.64 -1.38 -20.83
N ARG A 84 -9.72 -0.60 -20.95
CA ARG A 84 -9.98 0.53 -20.05
C ARG A 84 -10.11 0.11 -18.59
N ASP A 85 -10.79 -1.01 -18.32
CA ASP A 85 -10.98 -1.51 -16.97
C ASP A 85 -9.63 -1.89 -16.34
N LEU A 86 -8.77 -2.58 -17.10
CA LEU A 86 -7.43 -2.97 -16.65
C LEU A 86 -6.50 -1.76 -16.43
N ASP A 87 -6.55 -0.75 -17.31
CA ASP A 87 -5.83 0.52 -17.11
C ASP A 87 -6.28 1.22 -15.80
N GLY A 88 -7.57 1.13 -15.48
CA GLY A 88 -8.13 1.63 -14.23
C GLY A 88 -7.54 0.92 -13.01
N VAL A 89 -7.43 -0.40 -13.07
CA VAL A 89 -6.84 -1.22 -12.00
C VAL A 89 -5.35 -0.91 -11.82
N GLU A 90 -4.57 -0.81 -12.90
CA GLU A 90 -3.15 -0.44 -12.81
C GLU A 90 -2.96 0.91 -12.13
N ALA A 91 -3.76 1.91 -12.50
CA ALA A 91 -3.71 3.23 -11.87
C ALA A 91 -4.07 3.19 -10.38
N ALA A 92 -5.05 2.37 -9.99
CA ALA A 92 -5.45 2.17 -8.60
C ALA A 92 -4.34 1.50 -7.78
N LEU A 93 -3.70 0.46 -8.32
CA LEU A 93 -2.58 -0.24 -7.66
C LEU A 93 -1.39 0.68 -7.45
N ARG A 94 -1.05 1.52 -8.45
CA ARG A 94 0.01 2.53 -8.29
C ARG A 94 -0.31 3.51 -7.16
N ARG A 95 -1.55 4.01 -7.09
CA ARG A 95 -1.97 4.90 -5.99
C ARG A 95 -1.92 4.21 -4.63
N LEU A 96 -2.17 2.90 -4.57
CA LEU A 96 -2.08 2.13 -3.34
C LEU A 96 -0.63 2.05 -2.86
N ASP A 97 0.30 1.79 -3.77
CA ASP A 97 1.74 1.80 -3.51
C ASP A 97 2.22 3.21 -3.08
N ASP A 98 1.73 4.25 -3.75
CA ASP A 98 2.03 5.66 -3.44
C ASP A 98 1.36 6.15 -2.13
N GLY A 99 0.48 5.36 -1.50
CA GLY A 99 -0.29 5.78 -0.33
C GLY A 99 -1.33 6.88 -0.59
N THR A 100 -1.82 6.99 -1.83
CA THR A 100 -2.80 8.00 -2.27
C THR A 100 -4.12 7.40 -2.76
N TYR A 101 -4.29 6.08 -2.63
CA TYR A 101 -5.47 5.35 -3.13
C TYR A 101 -6.81 5.84 -2.58
N TRP A 102 -6.89 6.09 -1.29
CA TRP A 102 -8.10 6.57 -0.60
C TRP A 102 -8.31 8.08 -0.73
N SER A 103 -7.58 8.76 -1.60
CA SER A 103 -7.62 10.22 -1.72
C SER A 103 -8.27 10.65 -3.01
N ASP A 104 -9.23 11.57 -2.90
CA ASP A 104 -9.78 12.27 -4.04
C ASP A 104 -8.68 13.07 -4.72
N GLU A 105 -8.49 12.86 -6.03
CA GLU A 105 -7.35 13.43 -6.76
C GLU A 105 -7.45 14.95 -6.98
N VAL A 106 -8.63 15.55 -6.79
CA VAL A 106 -8.89 16.98 -7.03
C VAL A 106 -8.87 17.76 -5.72
N THR A 107 -9.66 17.31 -4.76
CA THR A 107 -9.85 17.97 -3.47
C THR A 107 -8.77 17.55 -2.48
N GLY A 108 -8.22 16.34 -2.65
CA GLY A 108 -7.42 15.73 -1.61
C GLY A 108 -8.26 15.41 -0.37
N GLU A 109 -9.57 15.24 -0.43
CA GLU A 109 -10.31 14.67 0.69
C GLU A 109 -10.23 13.13 0.67
N ALA A 110 -10.65 12.48 1.75
CA ALA A 110 -10.76 11.02 1.77
C ALA A 110 -11.95 10.57 0.89
N LEU A 111 -11.73 9.53 0.07
CA LEU A 111 -12.80 8.84 -0.65
C LEU A 111 -13.63 8.01 0.35
N PRO A 112 -14.97 8.00 0.25
CA PRO A 112 -15.81 7.15 1.08
C PRO A 112 -15.53 5.66 0.88
N ASP A 113 -15.54 4.89 1.97
CA ASP A 113 -15.34 3.44 1.91
C ASP A 113 -16.43 2.75 1.07
N GLU A 114 -17.67 3.21 1.14
CA GLU A 114 -18.78 2.67 0.34
C GLU A 114 -18.57 2.89 -1.15
N LEU A 115 -17.93 4.01 -1.54
CA LEU A 115 -17.60 4.30 -2.92
C LEU A 115 -16.52 3.32 -3.41
N LEU A 116 -15.44 3.15 -2.65
CA LEU A 116 -14.36 2.23 -3.02
C LEU A 116 -14.79 0.76 -3.00
N ALA A 117 -15.73 0.39 -2.12
CA ALA A 117 -16.32 -0.94 -2.11
C ALA A 117 -17.19 -1.21 -3.36
N ALA A 118 -17.87 -0.18 -3.88
CA ALA A 118 -18.69 -0.28 -5.09
C ALA A 118 -17.86 -0.16 -6.38
N ASP A 119 -16.89 0.75 -6.40
CA ASP A 119 -15.98 1.03 -7.50
C ASP A 119 -14.53 1.17 -6.98
N PRO A 120 -13.73 0.09 -7.01
CA PRO A 120 -12.39 0.10 -6.47
C PRO A 120 -11.40 0.92 -7.31
N VAL A 121 -11.77 1.35 -8.52
CA VAL A 121 -10.94 2.21 -9.38
C VAL A 121 -11.36 3.70 -9.32
N ALA A 122 -12.33 4.03 -8.47
CA ALA A 122 -12.77 5.41 -8.25
C ALA A 122 -11.61 6.33 -7.84
N ARG A 123 -11.65 7.56 -8.35
CA ARG A 123 -10.62 8.59 -8.09
C ARG A 123 -11.15 9.86 -7.46
N ARG A 124 -12.48 10.00 -7.44
CA ARG A 124 -13.17 11.21 -7.00
C ARG A 124 -14.46 10.86 -6.29
N VAL A 125 -14.88 11.71 -5.36
CA VAL A 125 -16.24 11.70 -4.86
C VAL A 125 -17.13 12.23 -5.99
N GLU A 126 -18.09 11.43 -6.46
CA GLU A 126 -19.10 11.91 -7.40
C GLU A 126 -19.80 13.12 -6.75
N GLY A 127 -19.64 14.30 -7.37
CA GLY A 127 -20.12 15.58 -6.85
C GLY A 127 -21.61 15.83 -7.07
#